data_AF-A0A212SX81-F1
#
_entry.id   AF-A0A212SX81-F1
#
_cell.length_a   1.000
_cell.length_b   1.000
_cell.length_c   1.000
_cell.angle_alpha   90.00
_cell.angle_beta   90.00
_cell.angle_gamma   90.00
#
_symmetry.space_group_name_H-M   'P 1'
#
loop_
_entity.id
_entity.type
_entity.pdbx_description
1 polymer ?
#
loop_
_entity_poly.entity_id
_entity_poly.type
_entity_poly.pdbx_seq_one_letter_code
_entity_poly.pdbx_strand_id
1 'polypeptide(L)' 'MQQSPNLPADIPARDLVRLAKLWWRIEHDYRELMTTLGLDHFEGRSFTGWHRHVTLVTAAHLFLTEQRSCPKVPARA' A
#
# COMPACT_ATOMS: atom_id res chain seq x y z
N MET A 1 -12.55 10.34 13.64
CA MET A 1 -12.87 9.05 14.28
C MET A 1 -11.71 8.10 14.04
N GLN A 2 -10.71 8.09 14.92
CA GLN A 2 -9.65 7.06 14.88
C GLN A 2 -10.17 5.88 15.71
N GLN A 3 -10.63 4.81 15.06
CA GLN A 3 -10.95 3.57 15.78
C GLN A 3 -9.62 2.94 16.22
N SER A 4 -9.34 2.95 17.53
CA SER A 4 -8.25 2.14 18.08
C SER A 4 -8.60 0.67 17.88
N PRO A 5 -7.70 -0.17 17.34
CA PRO A 5 -7.94 -1.60 17.28
C PRO A 5 -8.15 -2.12 18.71
N ASN A 6 -9.09 -3.06 18.90
CA ASN A 6 -9.28 -3.72 20.19
C ASN A 6 -8.12 -4.70 20.41
N LEU A 7 -6.98 -4.16 20.86
CA LEU A 7 -5.75 -4.89 21.14
C LEU A 7 -5.81 -5.44 22.58
N PRO A 8 -5.55 -6.75 22.79
CA PRO A 8 -5.34 -7.31 24.12
C PRO A 8 -4.32 -6.49 24.91
N ALA A 9 -4.63 -6.24 26.19
CA ALA A 9 -3.80 -5.42 27.07
C ALA A 9 -2.40 -6.02 27.34
N ASP A 10 -2.23 -7.31 27.07
CA ASP A 10 -1.02 -8.10 27.27
C ASP A 10 -0.20 -8.31 25.98
N ILE A 11 -0.52 -7.62 24.87
CA ILE A 11 0.29 -7.74 23.66
C ILE A 11 1.75 -7.34 23.97
N PRO A 12 2.72 -8.21 23.64
CA PRO A 12 4.12 -7.89 23.87
C PRO A 12 4.56 -6.72 22.99
N ALA A 13 5.43 -5.86 23.51
CA ALA A 13 5.88 -4.66 22.82
C ALA A 13 6.42 -4.92 21.39
N ARG A 14 7.05 -6.08 21.16
CA ARG A 14 7.50 -6.52 19.84
C ARG A 14 6.37 -6.58 18.82
N ASP A 15 5.22 -7.11 19.22
CA ASP A 15 4.05 -7.28 18.36
C ASP A 15 3.35 -5.94 18.11
N LEU A 16 3.30 -5.05 19.11
CA LEU A 16 2.87 -3.66 18.89
C LEU A 16 3.73 -2.94 17.86
N VAL A 17 5.05 -3.03 17.96
CA VAL A 17 5.97 -2.41 17.00
C VAL A 17 5.78 -3.02 15.61
N ARG A 18 5.58 -4.33 15.51
CA ARG A 18 5.29 -5.01 14.24
C ARG A 18 3.99 -4.52 13.62
N LEU A 19 2.91 -4.42 14.40
CA LEU A 19 1.62 -3.91 13.94
C LEU A 19 1.72 -2.46 13.50
N ALA A 20 2.38 -1.61 14.29
CA ALA A 20 2.59 -0.21 13.93
C ALA A 20 3.36 -0.06 12.61
N LYS A 21 4.39 -0.88 12.37
CA LYS A 21 5.11 -0.92 11.10
C LYS A 21 4.24 -1.37 9.93
N LEU A 22 3.38 -2.38 10.13
CA LEU A 22 2.44 -2.83 9.11
C LEU A 22 1.44 -1.74 8.75
N TRP A 23 0.87 -1.08 9.75
CA TRP A 23 -0.03 0.06 9.57
C TRP A 23 0.65 1.20 8.79
N TRP A 24 1.88 1.55 9.17
CA TRP A 24 2.64 2.56 8.46
C TRP A 24 2.87 2.18 6.99
N ARG A 25 3.18 0.91 6.73
CA ARG A 25 3.36 0.43 5.35
C ARG A 25 2.08 0.53 4.53
N ILE A 26 0.93 0.13 5.08
CA ILE A 26 -0.38 0.24 4.41
C ILE A 26 -0.67 1.70 4.06
N GLU A 27 -0.46 2.63 4.99
CA GLU A 27 -0.70 4.05 4.76
C GLU A 27 0.22 4.61 3.67
N HIS A 28 1.48 4.19 3.65
CA HIS A 28 2.42 4.59 2.62
C HIS A 28 2.03 4.05 1.23
N ASP A 29 1.74 2.75 1.14
CA ASP A 29 1.32 2.09 -0.10
C ASP A 29 0.02 2.68 -0.63
N TYR A 30 -0.93 3.02 0.27
CA TYR A 30 -2.18 3.68 -0.09
C TYR A 30 -1.95 5.06 -0.72
N ARG A 31 -1.05 5.86 -0.15
CA ARG A 31 -0.69 7.18 -0.71
C ARG A 31 -0.06 7.05 -2.08
N GLU A 32 0.84 6.08 -2.27
CA GLU A 32 1.47 5.81 -3.55
C GLU A 32 0.45 5.36 -4.61
N LEU A 33 -0.43 4.43 -4.27
CA LEU A 33 -1.51 3.96 -5.14
C LEU A 33 -2.44 5.11 -5.56
N MET A 34 -2.85 5.94 -4.60
CA MET A 34 -3.73 7.08 -4.86
C MET A 34 -3.05 8.11 -5.76
N THR A 35 -2.00 8.76 -5.28
CA THR A 35 -1.49 9.98 -5.94
C THR A 35 -0.47 9.70 -7.03
N THR A 36 0.37 8.68 -6.87
CA THR A 36 1.50 8.43 -7.78
C THR A 36 1.07 7.54 -8.94
N LEU A 37 0.26 6.51 -8.65
CA LEU A 37 -0.22 5.56 -9.67
C LEU A 37 -1.60 5.91 -10.21
N GLY A 38 -2.23 6.95 -9.66
CA GLY A 38 -3.44 7.56 -10.21
C GLY A 38 -4.71 6.75 -9.97
N LEU A 39 -4.82 6.07 -8.83
CA LEU A 39 -6.05 5.37 -8.46
C LEU A 39 -7.26 6.32 -8.35
N ASP A 40 -7.01 7.58 -7.96
CA ASP A 40 -8.01 8.66 -7.88
C ASP A 40 -8.24 9.39 -9.21
N HIS A 41 -7.51 9.07 -10.29
CA HIS A 41 -7.60 9.73 -11.59
C HIS A 41 -8.56 9.04 -12.58
N PHE A 42 -9.45 8.16 -12.10
CA PHE A 42 -10.42 7.48 -12.96
C PHE A 42 -11.61 8.38 -13.30
N GLU A 43 -11.76 8.76 -14.57
CA GLU A 43 -12.85 9.62 -15.06
C GLU A 43 -13.98 8.85 -15.78
N GLY A 44 -13.88 7.52 -15.86
CA GLY A 44 -14.87 6.68 -16.54
C GLY A 44 -16.18 6.51 -15.78
N ARG A 45 -17.22 6.05 -16.46
CA ARG A 45 -18.58 5.85 -15.90
C ARG A 45 -19.09 4.40 -15.94
N SER A 46 -18.19 3.44 -16.19
CA SER A 46 -18.54 2.02 -16.20
C SER A 46 -17.83 1.27 -15.08
N PHE A 47 -18.55 0.35 -14.44
CA PHE A 47 -17.97 -0.54 -13.42
C PHE A 47 -16.82 -1.37 -13.99
N THR A 48 -16.97 -1.89 -15.21
CA THR A 48 -15.91 -2.65 -15.89
C THR A 48 -14.66 -1.80 -16.13
N GLY A 49 -14.82 -0.54 -16.55
CA GLY A 49 -13.72 0.40 -16.71
C GLY A 49 -13.00 0.68 -15.40
N TRP A 50 -13.77 0.92 -14.33
CA TRP A 50 -13.25 1.14 -12.99
C TRP A 50 -12.47 -0.09 -12.48
N HIS A 51 -13.04 -1.29 -12.62
CA HIS A 51 -12.39 -2.52 -12.17
C HIS A 51 -11.06 -2.75 -12.89
N ARG A 52 -11.01 -2.52 -14.22
CA ARG A 52 -9.76 -2.61 -15.00
C ARG A 52 -8.74 -1.58 -14.51
N HIS A 53 -9.16 -0.34 -14.26
CA HIS A 53 -8.29 0.71 -13.73
C HIS A 53 -7.67 0.33 -12.39
N VAL A 54 -8.50 -0.05 -11.41
CA VAL A 54 -8.05 -0.50 -10.08
C VAL A 54 -7.08 -1.68 -10.19
N THR A 55 -7.40 -2.65 -11.06
CA THR A 55 -6.54 -3.82 -11.29
C THR A 55 -5.17 -3.43 -11.85
N LEU A 56 -5.12 -2.56 -12.87
CA LEU A 56 -3.88 -2.11 -13.49
C LEU A 56 -3.03 -1.28 -12.54
N VAL A 57 -3.63 -0.36 -11.78
CA VAL A 57 -2.95 0.45 -10.77
C VAL A 57 -2.35 -0.44 -9.68
N THR A 58 -3.10 -1.46 -9.22
CA THR A 58 -2.61 -2.45 -8.25
C THR A 58 -1.46 -3.28 -8.81
N ALA A 59 -1.56 -3.73 -10.06
CA ALA A 59 -0.49 -4.49 -10.72
C ALA A 59 0.79 -3.67 -10.88
N ALA A 60 0.68 -2.37 -11.23
CA ALA A 60 1.82 -1.46 -11.31
C ALA A 60 2.48 -1.27 -9.93
N HIS A 61 1.69 -1.10 -8.87
CA HIS A 61 2.21 -1.00 -7.51
C HIS A 61 2.99 -2.26 -7.10
N LEU A 62 2.42 -3.45 -7.33
CA LEU A 62 3.09 -4.73 -7.04
C LEU A 62 4.41 -4.86 -7.82
N PHE A 63 4.41 -4.52 -9.10
CA PHE A 63 5.63 -4.53 -9.91
C PHE A 63 6.72 -3.63 -9.32
N LEU A 64 6.39 -2.40 -8.92
CA LEU A 64 7.36 -1.47 -8.32
C LEU A 64 7.86 -1.97 -6.96
N THR A 65 6.97 -2.52 -6.13
CA THR A 65 7.32 -3.10 -4.82
C THR A 65 8.30 -4.27 -4.98
N GLU A 66 8.12 -5.12 -5.98
CA GLU A 66 9.07 -6.19 -6.32
C GLU A 66 10.43 -5.63 -6.78
N GLN A 67 10.44 -4.62 -7.65
CA GLN A 67 11.68 -3.98 -8.10
C GLN A 67 12.46 -3.34 -6.95
N ARG A 68 11.78 -2.79 -5.95
CA ARG A 68 12.40 -2.23 -4.74
C ARG A 68 12.95 -3.31 -3.81
N SER A 69 12.27 -4.45 -3.73
CA SER A 69 12.68 -5.57 -2.89
C SER A 69 13.86 -6.34 -3.48
N CYS A 70 13.94 -6.39 -4.82
CA CYS A 70 14.98 -7.06 -5.59
C CYS A 70 15.55 -6.12 -6.67
N PRO A 71 16.39 -5.13 -6.29
CA PRO A 71 16.90 -4.15 -7.24
C PRO A 71 17.83 -4.83 -8.26
N LYS A 72 17.46 -4.77 -9.54
CA LYS A 72 18.26 -5.32 -10.65
C LYS A 72 19.66 -4.70 -10.76
N VAL A 73 19.83 -3.46 -10.30
CA VAL A 73 21.10 -2.76 -10.18
C VAL A 73 21.26 -2.34 -8.72
N PRO A 74 22.35 -2.69 -8.03
CA PRO A 74 22.57 -2.27 -6.64
C PRO A 74 22.67 -0.74 -6.57
N ALA A 75 22.04 -0.16 -5.55
CA ALA A 75 22.12 1.28 -5.32
C ALA A 75 23.59 1.72 -5.20
N ARG A 76 23.94 2.80 -5.89
CA ARG A 76 25.30 3.35 -5.84
C ARG A 76 25.55 3.88 -4.41
N ALA A 77 26.54 3.31 -3.74
CA ALA A 77 27.01 3.74 -2.42
C ALA A 77 27.67 5.12 -2.46
#